data_AF-A0A814W246-F1
#
_entry.id   AF-A0A814W246-F1
#
_cell.length_a   1.000
_cell.length_b   1.000
_cell.length_c   1.000
_cell.angle_alpha   90.00
_cell.angle_beta   90.00
_cell.angle_gamma   90.00
#
_symmetry.space_group_name_H-M   'P 1'
#
loop_
_entity.id
_entity.type
_entity.pdbx_description
1 polymer ?
#
loop_
_entity_poly.entity_id
_entity_poly.type
_entity_poly.pdbx_seq_one_letter_code
_entity_poly.pdbx_strand_id
1 'polypeptide(L)'
;MKLQVYKWQRDRKMTLQLLSITFLYLILWMPLNMVLVINVFWLPYFLVEQQVNYIYLMPFIVQLLYPFIIFLSYPELWRKNRQILLNIVIPNHPVRYYLISLICIRNKN
;
A
#
# COMPACT_ATOMS: atom_id res chain seq x y z
N MET A 1 -14.09 -18.98 22.43
CA MET A 1 -13.26 -19.50 21.31
C MET A 1 -13.29 -18.65 20.03
N LYS A 2 -14.41 -17.99 19.63
CA LYS A 2 -14.49 -17.16 18.40
C LYS A 2 -13.48 -15.99 18.30
N LEU A 3 -13.03 -15.44 19.44
CA LEU A 3 -12.08 -14.32 19.47
C LEU A 3 -10.66 -14.69 18.99
N GLN A 4 -10.23 -15.95 19.18
CA GLN A 4 -8.92 -16.40 18.70
C GLN A 4 -8.88 -16.54 17.18
N VAL A 5 -9.96 -17.04 16.58
CA VAL A 5 -10.08 -17.17 15.11
C VAL A 5 -10.04 -15.79 14.43
N TYR A 6 -10.70 -14.79 15.02
CA TYR A 6 -10.70 -13.42 14.50
C TYR A 6 -9.31 -12.76 14.59
N LYS A 7 -8.59 -12.94 15.70
CA LYS A 7 -7.18 -12.47 15.82
C LYS A 7 -6.29 -13.09 14.76
N TRP A 8 -6.36 -14.41 14.58
CA TRP A 8 -5.53 -15.12 13.60
C TRP A 8 -5.78 -14.65 12.16
N GLN A 9 -7.03 -14.42 11.77
CA GLN A 9 -7.35 -13.89 10.44
C GLN A 9 -6.82 -12.47 10.24
N ARG A 10 -6.86 -11.63 11.28
CA ARG A 10 -6.31 -10.27 11.24
C ARG A 10 -4.78 -10.30 11.15
N ASP A 11 -4.12 -11.16 11.92
CA ASP A 11 -2.67 -11.26 11.95
C ASP A 11 -2.12 -11.76 10.62
N ARG A 12 -2.74 -12.77 9.99
CA ARG A 12 -2.35 -13.21 8.64
C ARG A 12 -2.45 -12.12 7.59
N LYS A 13 -3.48 -11.27 7.66
CA LYS A 13 -3.61 -10.13 6.75
C LYS A 13 -2.46 -9.15 6.94
N MET A 14 -2.16 -8.75 8.19
CA MET A 14 -1.01 -7.90 8.48
C MET A 14 0.31 -8.49 7.96
N THR A 15 0.55 -9.79 8.17
CA THR A 15 1.77 -10.45 7.69
C THR A 15 1.87 -10.43 6.17
N LEU A 16 0.78 -10.70 5.45
CA LEU A 16 0.75 -10.63 3.98
C LEU A 16 1.01 -9.22 3.45
N GLN A 17 0.49 -8.19 4.13
CA GLN A 17 0.75 -6.79 3.78
C GLN A 17 2.24 -6.47 3.95
N LEU A 18 2.81 -6.83 5.10
CA LEU A 18 4.21 -6.60 5.39
C LEU A 18 5.10 -7.33 4.37
N LEU A 19 4.77 -8.60 4.07
CA LEU A 19 5.44 -9.39 3.05
C LEU A 19 5.38 -8.71 1.68
N SER A 20 4.22 -8.20 1.27
CA SER A 20 4.05 -7.51 -0.01
C SER A 20 4.88 -6.23 -0.09
N ILE A 21 4.94 -5.44 1.00
CA ILE A 21 5.74 -4.21 1.08
C ILE A 21 7.22 -4.56 1.00
N THR A 22 7.66 -5.58 1.75
CA THR A 22 9.05 -6.06 1.72
C THR A 22 9.44 -6.55 0.33
N PHE A 23 8.56 -7.31 -0.33
CA PHE A 23 8.83 -7.84 -1.67
C PHE A 23 8.95 -6.73 -2.71
N LEU A 24 8.05 -5.74 -2.66
CA LEU A 24 8.10 -4.57 -3.54
C LEU A 24 9.39 -3.75 -3.31
N TYR A 25 9.76 -3.55 -2.04
CA TYR A 25 10.98 -2.86 -1.68
C TYR A 25 12.22 -3.59 -2.22
N LEU A 26 12.29 -4.92 -2.03
CA LEU A 26 13.40 -5.72 -2.54
C LEU A 26 13.50 -5.62 -4.07
N ILE A 27 12.40 -5.79 -4.80
CA ILE A 27 12.42 -5.72 -6.27
C ILE A 27 12.90 -4.35 -6.76
N LEU A 28 12.41 -3.27 -6.16
CA LEU A 28 12.72 -1.91 -6.63
C LEU A 28 14.11 -1.43 -6.18
N TRP A 29 14.63 -1.94 -5.07
CA TRP A 29 15.97 -1.62 -4.58
C TRP A 29 17.07 -2.53 -5.12
N MET A 30 16.74 -3.75 -5.55
CA MET A 30 17.72 -4.72 -6.05
C MET A 30 18.56 -4.17 -7.22
N PRO A 31 18.00 -3.49 -8.24
CA PRO A 31 18.77 -2.97 -9.36
C PRO A 31 19.82 -1.95 -8.89
N LEU A 32 19.42 -1.02 -8.01
CA LEU A 32 20.32 0.00 -7.46
C LEU A 32 21.48 -0.66 -6.69
N ASN A 33 21.17 -1.65 -5.84
CA ASN A 33 22.19 -2.38 -5.09
C ASN A 33 23.13 -3.18 -6.00
N MET A 34 22.62 -3.82 -7.07
CA MET A 34 23.46 -4.53 -8.03
C MET A 34 24.45 -3.58 -8.71
N VAL A 35 24.01 -2.43 -9.21
CA VAL A 35 24.92 -1.49 -9.87
C VAL A 35 25.92 -0.91 -8.88
N LEU A 36 25.52 -0.67 -7.62
CA LEU A 36 26.45 -0.23 -6.57
C LEU A 36 27.54 -1.28 -6.30
N VAL A 37 27.18 -2.56 -6.21
CA VAL A 37 28.16 -3.66 -6.05
C VAL A 37 29.10 -3.72 -7.26
N ILE A 38 28.58 -3.64 -8.48
CA ILE A 38 29.42 -3.65 -9.71
C ILE A 38 30.38 -2.45 -9.73
N ASN A 39 29.92 -1.26 -9.33
CA ASN A 39 30.75 -0.06 -9.29
C ASN A 39 31.87 -0.17 -8.25
N VAL A 40 31.61 -0.79 -7.11
CA VAL A 40 32.61 -0.95 -6.03
C VAL A 40 33.67 -2.00 -6.39
N PHE A 41 33.27 -3.12 -6.97
CA PHE A 41 34.16 -4.27 -7.13
C PHE A 41 34.79 -4.38 -8.51
N TRP A 42 34.13 -3.92 -9.57
CA TRP A 42 34.52 -4.22 -10.95
C TRP A 42 34.81 -2.99 -11.80
N LEU A 43 33.84 -2.09 -11.98
CA LEU A 43 33.99 -0.92 -12.87
C LEU A 43 33.44 0.34 -12.20
N PRO A 44 34.28 1.25 -11.68
CA PRO A 44 33.84 2.43 -10.92
C PRO A 44 33.01 3.45 -11.72
N TYR A 45 32.86 3.26 -13.03
CA TYR A 45 32.09 4.12 -13.93
C TYR A 45 31.00 3.38 -14.70
N PHE A 46 30.59 2.20 -14.24
CA PHE A 46 29.56 1.43 -14.92
C PHE A 46 28.19 2.13 -14.80
N LEU A 47 27.61 2.48 -15.95
CA LEU A 47 26.28 3.08 -16.10
C LEU A 47 26.06 4.39 -15.32
N VAL A 48 27.09 5.21 -15.09
CA VAL A 48 26.94 6.45 -14.30
C VAL A 48 25.87 7.40 -14.88
N GLU A 49 25.83 7.56 -16.21
CA GLU A 49 24.82 8.42 -16.86
C GLU A 49 23.40 7.84 -16.76
N GLN A 50 23.26 6.52 -16.89
CA GLN A 50 21.97 5.83 -16.80
C GLN A 50 21.48 5.68 -15.35
N GLN A 51 22.40 5.62 -14.38
CA GLN A 51 22.11 5.58 -12.96
C GLN A 51 21.31 6.82 -12.56
N VAL A 52 21.81 8.01 -12.90
CA VAL A 52 21.20 9.31 -12.59
C VAL A 52 19.79 9.43 -13.18
N ASN A 53 19.61 8.97 -14.42
CA ASN A 53 18.35 9.16 -15.14
C ASN A 53 17.26 8.14 -14.80
N TYR A 54 17.61 6.86 -14.56
CA TYR A 54 16.62 5.79 -14.44
C TYR A 54 16.69 5.04 -13.10
N ILE A 55 17.89 4.71 -12.63
CA ILE A 55 18.05 3.82 -11.47
C ILE A 55 17.77 4.58 -10.17
N TYR A 56 18.15 5.86 -10.08
CA TYR A 56 17.78 6.69 -8.94
C TYR A 56 16.28 7.01 -8.87
N LEU A 57 15.54 6.91 -9.99
CA LEU A 57 14.10 7.13 -10.01
C LEU A 57 13.31 5.96 -9.39
N MET A 58 13.84 4.74 -9.47
CA MET A 58 13.17 3.51 -9.00
C MET A 58 12.74 3.56 -7.52
N PRO A 59 13.58 3.99 -6.56
CA PRO A 59 13.15 4.15 -5.17
C PRO A 59 12.01 5.16 -4.96
N PHE A 60 11.90 6.20 -5.80
CA PHE A 60 10.80 7.17 -5.70
C PHE A 60 9.46 6.56 -6.10
N ILE A 61 9.47 5.59 -7.03
CA ILE A 61 8.28 4.83 -7.40
C ILE A 61 7.74 4.04 -6.19
N VAL A 62 8.62 3.53 -5.32
CA VAL A 62 8.21 2.87 -4.05
C VAL A 62 7.38 3.82 -3.18
N GLN A 63 7.86 5.06 -3.01
CA GLN A 63 7.19 6.07 -2.18
C GLN A 63 5.84 6.45 -2.78
N LEU A 64 5.74 6.54 -4.10
CA LEU A 64 4.50 6.83 -4.81
C LEU A 64 3.49 5.67 -4.72
N LEU A 65 3.97 4.42 -4.71
CA LEU A 65 3.15 3.21 -4.58
C LEU A 65 2.73 2.89 -3.14
N TYR A 66 3.45 3.40 -2.14
CA TYR A 66 3.18 3.17 -0.72
C TYR A 66 1.71 3.42 -0.31
N PRO A 67 1.06 4.56 -0.66
CA PRO A 67 -0.34 4.77 -0.33
C PRO A 67 -1.26 3.77 -1.01
N PHE A 68 -0.99 3.38 -2.26
CA PHE A 68 -1.80 2.40 -2.99
C PHE A 68 -1.74 1.02 -2.35
N ILE A 69 -0.54 0.60 -1.91
CA ILE A 69 -0.37 -0.68 -1.22
C ILE A 69 -1.12 -0.65 0.11
N ILE A 70 -1.05 0.44 0.88
CA ILE A 70 -1.80 0.60 2.12
C ILE A 70 -3.31 0.57 1.86
N PHE A 71 -3.78 1.22 0.80
CA PHE A 71 -5.19 1.24 0.41
C PHE A 71 -5.71 -0.15 0.01
N LEU A 72 -4.95 -0.90 -0.78
CA LEU A 72 -5.28 -2.29 -1.14
C LEU A 72 -5.27 -3.21 0.08
N SER A 73 -4.33 -2.97 0.99
CA SER A 73 -4.11 -3.73 2.21
C SER A 73 -5.23 -3.55 3.23
N TYR A 74 -5.72 -2.32 3.40
CA TYR A 74 -6.78 -1.98 4.35
C TYR A 74 -8.10 -1.62 3.64
N PRO A 75 -8.91 -2.62 3.25
CA PRO A 75 -10.24 -2.35 2.70
C PRO A 75 -11.15 -1.61 3.70
N GLU A 76 -10.85 -1.69 5.00
CA GLU A 76 -11.52 -0.91 6.04
C GLU A 76 -11.26 0.60 5.93
N LEU A 77 -10.03 1.00 5.57
CA LEU A 77 -9.69 2.39 5.27
C LEU A 77 -10.40 2.87 4.03
N TRP A 78 -10.52 2.03 3.00
CA TRP A 78 -11.31 2.36 1.80
C TRP A 78 -12.78 2.61 2.15
N ARG A 79 -13.35 1.79 3.04
CA ARG A 79 -14.73 1.97 3.54
C ARG A 79 -14.89 3.28 4.30
N LYS A 80 -13.94 3.63 5.18
CA LYS A 80 -13.95 4.90 5.92
C LYS A 80 -13.76 6.11 5.01
N ASN A 81 -12.83 6.05 4.06
CA ASN A 81 -12.62 7.14 3.10
C ASN A 81 -13.84 7.33 2.20
N ARG A 82 -14.52 6.26 1.79
CA ARG A 82 -15.80 6.36 1.08
C ARG A 82 -16.88 7.03 1.93
N GLN A 83 -16.96 6.72 3.23
CA GLN A 83 -17.88 7.40 4.15
C GLN A 83 -17.55 8.89 4.32
N ILE A 84 -16.26 9.24 4.40
CA ILE A 84 -15.80 10.63 4.50
C ILE A 84 -16.08 11.39 3.21
N LEU A 85 -15.78 10.80 2.04
CA LEU A 85 -16.10 11.40 0.74
C LEU A 85 -17.61 11.62 0.58
N LEU A 86 -18.44 10.64 0.97
CA LEU A 86 -19.90 10.81 0.97
C LEU A 86 -20.37 11.91 1.94
N ASN A 87 -19.71 12.08 3.08
CA ASN A 87 -20.00 13.18 4.02
C ASN A 87 -19.63 14.56 3.45
N ILE A 88 -18.57 14.65 2.64
CA ILE A 88 -18.14 15.90 2.00
C ILE A 88 -19.05 16.23 0.81
N VAL A 89 -19.43 15.22 0.02
CA VAL A 89 -20.23 15.39 -1.22
C VAL A 89 -21.71 15.66 -0.93
N ILE A 90 -22.27 15.10 0.16
CA ILE A 90 -23.68 15.30 0.53
C ILE A 90 -23.77 15.84 1.96
N PRO A 91 -23.53 17.15 2.17
CA PRO A 91 -23.78 17.76 3.45
C PRO A 91 -25.29 17.84 3.70
N ASN A 92 -25.75 17.30 4.83
CA ASN A 92 -27.11 17.48 5.39
C ASN A 92 -28.33 17.00 4.57
N HIS A 93 -28.24 15.89 3.83
CA HIS A 93 -29.44 15.28 3.23
C HIS A 93 -30.01 14.14 4.11
N PRO A 94 -31.34 14.05 4.34
CA PRO A 94 -31.96 13.00 5.19
C PRO A 94 -31.70 11.56 4.70
N VAL A 95 -31.39 11.39 3.41
CA VAL A 95 -31.00 10.10 2.79
C VAL A 95 -29.64 9.58 3.30
N ARG A 96 -28.82 10.44 3.92
CA ARG A 96 -27.51 10.11 4.49
C ARG A 96 -27.60 9.00 5.55
N TYR A 97 -28.59 9.06 6.44
CA TYR A 97 -28.77 8.07 7.50
C TYR A 97 -29.17 6.69 6.95
N TYR A 98 -29.97 6.66 5.87
CA TYR A 98 -30.38 5.43 5.19
C TYR A 98 -29.24 4.77 4.41
N LEU A 99 -28.40 5.55 3.74
CA LEU A 99 -27.22 5.03 3.03
C LEU A 99 -26.16 4.48 3.98
N ILE A 100 -25.91 5.17 5.10
CA ILE A 100 -24.96 4.70 6.12
C ILE A 100 -25.49 3.43 6.80
N SER A 101 -26.79 3.35 7.10
CA SER A 101 -27.40 2.15 7.72
C SER A 101 -27.39 0.96 6.76
N LEU A 102 -27.71 1.14 5.48
CA LEU A 102 -27.63 0.08 4.45
C LEU A 102 -26.21 -0.45 4.25
N ILE A 103 -25.21 0.42 4.23
CA ILE A 103 -23.80 0.02 4.15
C ILE A 103 -23.38 -0.74 5.42
N CYS A 104 -23.91 -0.37 6.58
CA CYS A 104 -23.62 -1.05 7.85
C CYS A 104 -24.30 -2.43 7.93
N ILE A 105 -25.55 -2.55 7.48
CA ILE A 105 -26.34 -3.79 7.47
C ILE A 105 -25.76 -4.82 6.49
N ARG A 106 -25.34 -4.39 5.28
CA ARG A 106 -24.71 -5.28 4.28
C ARG A 106 -23.36 -5.86 4.73
N ASN A 107 -22.78 -5.36 5.83
CA ASN A 107 -21.47 -5.75 6.33
C ASN A 107 -21.55 -6.64 7.59
N LYS A 108 -22.77 -6.91 8.08
CA LYS A 108 -23.05 -7.78 9.22
C LYS A 108 -23.46 -9.21 8.81
N ASN A 109 -23.85 -9.38 7.54
CA ASN A 109 -24.01 -10.66 6.84
C ASN A 109 -22.75 -10.97 6.04
#